data_AF-A0A1H8JYD7-F1
#
_entry.id   AF-A0A1H8JYD7-F1
#
_cell.length_a   1.000
_cell.length_b   1.000
_cell.length_c   1.000
_cell.angle_alpha   90.00
_cell.angle_beta   90.00
_cell.angle_gamma   90.00
#
_symmetry.space_group_name_H-M   'P 1'
#
loop_
_entity.id
_entity.type
_entity.pdbx_description
1 polymer ?
#
loop_
_entity_poly.entity_id
_entity_poly.type
_entity_poly.pdbx_seq_one_letter_code
_entity_poly.pdbx_strand_id
1 'polypeptide(L)'
;MAISWRLTAGQQLRRRQWDGECVLYNDLSGDTHLLGADALALLLALRAGPASSDALARALQAAGLEPEPEQTNGADDGQGDGQGDGGAAWVDTLLEDLEALALVEAVC
;
A
#
# COMPACT_ATOMS: atom_id res chain seq x y z
N MET A 1 -8.67 17.98 -6.78
CA MET A 1 -8.97 17.53 -5.41
C MET A 1 -8.05 16.36 -5.13
N ALA A 2 -7.35 16.35 -3.99
CA ALA A 2 -6.43 15.27 -3.66
C ALA A 2 -7.23 14.14 -3.02
N ILE A 3 -7.25 12.97 -3.64
CA ILE A 3 -7.87 11.77 -3.08
C ILE A 3 -7.01 11.34 -1.88
N SER A 4 -7.67 11.10 -0.75
CA SER A 4 -7.07 10.48 0.42
C SER A 4 -7.69 9.12 0.63
N TRP A 5 -6.94 8.18 1.18
CA TRP A 5 -7.39 6.83 1.48
C TRP A 5 -7.59 6.68 2.97
N ARG A 6 -8.55 5.87 3.40
CA ARG A 6 -8.75 5.50 4.81
C ARG A 6 -9.16 4.04 4.91
N LEU A 7 -9.01 3.46 6.11
CA LEU A 7 -9.62 2.16 6.40
C LEU A 7 -11.15 2.27 6.33
N THR A 8 -11.80 1.27 5.74
CA THR A 8 -13.27 1.18 5.66
C THR A 8 -13.89 1.35 7.05
N ALA A 9 -14.81 2.30 7.20
CA ALA A 9 -15.43 2.55 8.49
C ALA A 9 -16.29 1.36 8.95
N GLY A 10 -16.20 1.01 10.24
CA GLY A 10 -17.05 -0.03 10.86
C GLY A 10 -16.52 -1.46 10.75
N GLN A 11 -15.38 -1.69 10.08
CA GLN A 11 -14.72 -2.99 10.08
C GLN A 11 -13.78 -3.16 11.28
N GLN A 12 -13.69 -4.38 11.79
CA GLN A 12 -12.75 -4.80 12.82
C GLN A 12 -11.75 -5.78 12.21
N LEU A 13 -10.56 -5.27 11.89
CA LEU A 13 -9.50 -6.08 11.31
C LEU A 13 -8.75 -6.86 12.39
N ARG A 14 -8.86 -8.19 12.34
CA ARG A 14 -8.05 -9.09 13.17
C ARG A 14 -6.89 -9.59 12.35
N ARG A 15 -5.67 -9.32 12.80
CA ARG A 15 -4.45 -9.72 12.08
C ARG A 15 -3.69 -10.82 12.82
N ARG A 16 -3.11 -11.75 12.07
CA ARG A 16 -2.12 -12.70 12.57
C ARG A 16 -0.97 -12.76 11.57
N GLN A 17 0.25 -12.58 12.06
CA GLN A 17 1.46 -12.56 11.24
C GLN A 17 2.33 -13.80 11.50
N TRP A 18 2.99 -14.29 10.46
CA TRP A 18 4.01 -15.33 10.52
C TRP A 18 4.99 -15.13 9.36
N ASP A 19 6.29 -15.29 9.61
CA ASP A 19 7.35 -15.31 8.59
C ASP A 19 7.21 -14.29 7.43
N GLY A 20 6.80 -13.05 7.74
CA GLY A 20 6.62 -11.98 6.74
C GLY A 20 5.25 -11.94 6.03
N GLU A 21 4.42 -12.97 6.21
CA GLU A 21 3.03 -13.00 5.75
C GLU A 21 2.07 -12.54 6.87
N CYS A 22 0.95 -11.94 6.45
CA CYS A 22 -0.10 -11.53 7.36
C CYS A 22 -1.46 -12.01 6.89
N VAL A 23 -2.14 -12.80 7.71
CA VAL A 23 -3.55 -13.09 7.50
C VAL A 23 -4.40 -12.07 8.24
N LEU A 24 -5.30 -11.45 7.50
CA LEU A 24 -6.23 -10.44 7.95
C LEU A 24 -7.66 -11.00 7.84
N TYR A 25 -8.37 -11.01 8.95
CA TYR A 25 -9.80 -11.29 8.98
C TYR A 25 -10.58 -9.99 9.05
N ASN A 26 -11.50 -9.79 8.11
CA ASN A 26 -12.43 -8.67 8.08
C ASN A 26 -13.80 -9.15 8.60
N ASP A 27 -14.27 -8.61 9.72
CA ASP A 27 -15.58 -9.01 10.27
C ASP A 27 -16.76 -8.45 9.47
N LEU A 28 -16.55 -7.36 8.71
CA LEU A 28 -17.59 -6.71 7.93
C LEU A 28 -17.96 -7.53 6.69
N SER A 29 -16.97 -8.06 5.98
CA SER A 29 -17.20 -8.96 4.84
C SER A 29 -17.30 -10.43 5.26
N GLY A 30 -16.68 -10.80 6.39
CA GLY A 30 -16.51 -12.19 6.82
C GLY A 30 -15.34 -12.89 6.14
N ASP A 31 -14.55 -12.18 5.33
CA ASP A 31 -13.46 -12.76 4.55
C ASP A 31 -12.13 -12.80 5.31
N THR A 32 -11.28 -13.73 4.87
CA THR A 32 -9.90 -13.86 5.33
C THR A 32 -8.97 -13.62 4.16
N HIS A 33 -8.16 -12.57 4.24
CA HIS A 33 -7.23 -12.15 3.21
C HIS A 33 -5.80 -12.48 3.64
N LEU A 34 -5.00 -13.01 2.72
CA LEU A 34 -3.57 -13.13 2.88
C LEU A 34 -2.92 -11.87 2.29
N LEU A 35 -2.16 -11.16 3.11
CA LEU A 35 -1.51 -9.90 2.77
C LEU A 35 0.00 -10.02 2.94
N GLY A 36 0.72 -9.36 2.03
CA GLY A 36 2.15 -9.14 2.13
C GLY A 36 2.50 -8.06 3.16
N ALA A 37 3.80 -7.88 3.39
CA ALA A 37 4.34 -6.89 4.31
C ALA A 37 4.04 -5.44 3.89
N ASP A 38 4.03 -5.19 2.58
CA ASP A 38 3.64 -3.94 1.90
C ASP A 38 2.19 -3.56 2.18
N ALA A 39 1.24 -4.46 1.90
CA ALA A 39 -0.18 -4.24 2.14
C ALA A 39 -0.46 -4.03 3.65
N LEU A 40 0.19 -4.80 4.52
CA LEU A 40 0.06 -4.60 5.97
C LEU A 40 0.58 -3.22 6.41
N ALA A 41 1.74 -2.79 5.89
CA ALA A 41 2.32 -1.50 6.23
C ALA A 41 1.40 -0.33 5.82
N LEU A 42 0.75 -0.43 4.65
CA LEU A 42 -0.28 0.51 4.22
C LEU A 42 -1.45 0.59 5.22
N LEU A 43 -2.02 -0.55 5.58
CA LEU A 43 -3.15 -0.60 6.53
C LEU A 43 -2.77 -0.04 7.91
N LEU A 44 -1.53 -0.26 8.35
CA LEU A 44 -1.01 0.31 9.59
C LEU A 44 -0.84 1.83 9.52
N ALA A 45 -0.38 2.37 8.38
CA ALA A 45 -0.28 3.80 8.16
C ALA A 45 -1.68 4.45 8.16
N LEU A 46 -2.64 3.84 7.46
CA LEU A 46 -4.04 4.30 7.40
C LEU A 46 -4.78 4.19 8.73
N ARG A 47 -4.29 3.36 9.66
CA ARG A 47 -4.83 3.28 11.02
C ARG A 47 -4.59 4.57 11.82
N ALA A 48 -3.55 5.34 11.51
CA ALA A 48 -3.29 6.63 12.15
C ALA A 48 -4.22 7.74 11.63
N GLY A 49 -4.76 7.58 10.42
CA GLY A 49 -5.71 8.50 9.81
C GLY A 49 -5.67 8.44 8.28
N PRO A 50 -6.54 9.20 7.60
CA PRO A 50 -6.56 9.26 6.14
C PRO A 50 -5.24 9.81 5.58
N ALA A 51 -4.75 9.22 4.50
CA ALA A 51 -3.48 9.61 3.86
C ALA A 51 -3.55 9.49 2.33
N SER A 52 -2.78 10.32 1.62
CA SER A 52 -2.67 10.24 0.15
C SER A 52 -1.73 9.11 -0.29
N SER A 53 -1.86 8.64 -1.54
CA SER A 53 -0.98 7.62 -2.13
C SER A 53 0.50 7.99 -2.00
N ASP A 54 0.85 9.27 -2.20
CA ASP A 54 2.21 9.81 -2.05
C ASP A 54 2.74 9.77 -0.60
N ALA A 55 1.89 10.05 0.39
CA ALA A 55 2.27 9.92 1.80
C ALA A 55 2.51 8.46 2.20
N LEU A 56 1.69 7.55 1.66
CA LEU A 56 1.78 6.12 1.87
C LEU A 56 3.02 5.51 1.21
N ALA A 57 3.35 5.93 -0.01
CA ALA A 57 4.60 5.55 -0.69
C ALA A 57 5.84 5.90 0.13
N ARG A 58 5.89 7.12 0.69
CA ARG A 58 6.98 7.52 1.60
C ARG A 58 7.04 6.67 2.87
N ALA A 59 5.89 6.27 3.42
CA ALA A 59 5.85 5.42 4.60
C ALA A 59 6.41 4.01 4.32
N LEU A 60 6.11 3.46 3.14
CA LEU A 60 6.62 2.16 2.70
C LEU A 60 8.13 2.18 2.43
N GLN A 61 8.62 3.22 1.74
CA GLN A 61 10.05 3.46 1.56
C GLN A 61 10.79 3.57 2.90
N ALA A 62 10.22 4.32 3.86
CA ALA A 62 10.80 4.42 5.20
C ALA A 62 10.82 3.09 5.96
N ALA A 63 9.92 2.15 5.62
CA ALA A 63 9.91 0.80 6.15
C ALA A 63 10.84 -0.17 5.40
N GLY A 64 11.54 0.28 4.35
CA GLY A 64 12.37 -0.56 3.47
C GLY A 64 11.55 -1.47 2.56
N LEU A 65 10.26 -1.17 2.38
CA LEU A 65 9.36 -1.85 1.47
C LEU A 65 9.32 -1.05 0.18
N GLU A 66 10.41 -1.14 -0.58
CA GLU A 66 10.49 -0.58 -1.93
C GLU A 66 10.10 -1.66 -2.93
N PRO A 67 9.42 -1.32 -4.04
CA PRO A 67 9.36 -2.24 -5.16
C PRO A 67 10.79 -2.55 -5.55
N GLU A 68 11.14 -3.85 -5.68
CA GLU A 68 12.48 -4.23 -6.12
C GLU A 68 12.81 -3.38 -7.35
N PRO A 69 13.89 -2.57 -7.33
CA PRO A 69 14.21 -1.74 -8.47
C PRO A 69 14.40 -2.71 -9.61
N GLU A 70 13.62 -2.53 -10.68
CA GLU A 70 13.82 -3.23 -11.94
C GLU A 70 15.31 -3.17 -12.21
N GLN A 71 15.98 -4.32 -12.14
CA GLN A 71 17.42 -4.43 -12.28
C GLN A 71 17.74 -4.07 -13.73
N THR A 72 17.85 -2.76 -14.01
CA THR A 72 18.43 -2.24 -15.24
C THR A 72 19.92 -2.56 -15.17
N ASN A 73 20.23 -3.81 -15.51
CA ASN A 73 21.57 -4.24 -15.78
C ASN A 73 21.83 -3.97 -17.26
N GLY A 74 22.18 -2.74 -17.58
CA GLY A 74 22.53 -2.31 -18.92
C GLY A 74 23.21 -0.96 -18.86
N ALA A 75 24.54 -0.96 -18.99
CA ALA A 75 25.31 0.25 -19.16
C ALA A 75 24.77 1.04 -20.37
N ASP A 76 24.26 2.25 -20.15
CA ASP A 76 24.08 3.23 -21.22
C ASP A 76 24.10 4.66 -20.66
N ASP A 77 25.09 5.43 -21.11
CA ASP A 77 25.23 6.86 -20.93
C ASP A 77 24.03 7.56 -21.59
N GLY A 78 23.02 7.91 -20.80
CA GLY A 78 21.83 8.58 -21.32
C GLY A 78 21.05 9.30 -20.23
N GLN A 79 21.37 10.58 -20.06
CA GLN A 79 20.61 11.60 -19.32
C GLN A 79 19.11 11.28 -19.20
N GLY A 80 18.69 10.77 -18.04
CA GLY A 80 17.30 10.54 -17.69
C GLY A 80 16.78 11.67 -16.81
N ASP A 81 16.26 12.73 -17.41
CA ASP A 81 15.34 13.65 -16.74
C ASP A 81 14.00 12.93 -16.51
N GLY A 82 13.98 11.99 -15.55
CA GLY A 82 12.82 11.20 -15.16
C GLY A 82 12.37 11.60 -13.76
N GLN A 83 11.40 12.52 -13.68
CA GLN A 83 10.71 12.88 -12.45
C GLN A 83 10.24 11.60 -11.73
N GLY A 84 10.76 11.34 -10.54
CA GLY A 84 10.53 10.13 -9.75
C GLY A 84 9.11 10.00 -9.19
N ASP A 85 8.14 9.73 -10.05
CA ASP A 85 6.74 9.48 -9.69
C ASP A 85 6.40 7.98 -9.58
N GLY A 86 7.34 7.10 -9.96
CA GLY A 86 7.14 5.65 -9.98
C GLY A 86 6.78 5.04 -8.61
N GLY A 87 7.15 5.71 -7.51
CA GLY A 87 6.85 5.27 -6.15
C GLY A 87 5.38 5.41 -5.74
N ALA A 88 4.62 6.34 -6.32
CA ALA A 88 3.20 6.50 -6.00
C ALA A 88 2.31 5.58 -6.85
N ALA A 89 2.70 5.31 -8.10
CA ALA A 89 1.91 4.51 -9.03
C ALA A 89 1.68 3.07 -8.55
N TRP A 90 2.72 2.40 -8.03
CA TRP A 90 2.56 1.03 -7.50
C TRP A 90 1.71 0.99 -6.22
N VAL A 91 1.78 2.04 -5.41
CA VAL A 91 0.93 2.19 -4.21
C VAL A 91 -0.52 2.38 -4.62
N ASP A 92 -0.78 3.14 -5.68
CA ASP A 92 -2.13 3.33 -6.21
C ASP A 92 -2.74 1.99 -6.64
N THR A 93 -2.01 1.19 -7.42
CA THR A 93 -2.44 -0.18 -7.79
C THR A 93 -2.73 -1.04 -6.55
N LEU A 94 -1.85 -1.01 -5.54
CA LEU A 94 -2.05 -1.77 -4.31
C LEU A 94 -3.26 -1.28 -3.51
N LEU A 95 -3.56 0.02 -3.53
CA LEU A 95 -4.74 0.59 -2.89
C LEU A 95 -6.03 0.21 -3.61
N GLU A 96 -6.01 0.14 -4.94
CA GLU A 96 -7.13 -0.38 -5.75
C GLU A 96 -7.43 -1.85 -5.40
N ASP A 97 -6.39 -2.70 -5.27
CA ASP A 97 -6.55 -4.08 -4.80
C ASP A 97 -7.15 -4.14 -3.38
N LEU A 98 -6.67 -3.29 -2.45
CA LEU A 98 -7.20 -3.24 -1.08
C LEU A 98 -8.65 -2.72 -1.02
N GLU A 99 -9.01 -1.78 -1.90
CA GLU A 99 -10.38 -1.27 -2.03
C GLU A 99 -11.32 -2.35 -2.56
N ALA A 100 -10.88 -3.14 -3.55
CA ALA A 100 -11.64 -4.27 -4.07
C ALA A 100 -11.92 -5.33 -2.99
N LEU A 101 -11.07 -5.43 -1.97
CA LEU A 101 -11.25 -6.29 -0.78
C LEU A 101 -12.07 -5.62 0.34
N ALA A 102 -12.61 -4.43 0.10
CA ALA A 102 -13.32 -3.60 1.08
C ALA A 102 -12.51 -3.29 2.34
N LEU A 103 -11.16 -3.26 2.25
CA LEU A 103 -10.27 -2.97 3.39
C LEU A 103 -10.00 -1.47 3.52
N VAL A 104 -9.97 -0.75 2.40
CA VAL A 104 -9.79 0.70 2.34
C VAL A 104 -10.88 1.32 1.47
N GLU A 105 -11.07 2.63 1.62
CA GLU A 105 -11.97 3.43 0.79
C GLU A 105 -11.31 4.77 0.43
N ALA A 106 -11.53 5.22 -0.81
CA ALA A 106 -11.14 6.55 -1.25
C ALA A 106 -12.09 7.62 -0.67
N VAL A 107 -11.53 8.72 -0.18
CA VAL A 107 -12.23 9.90 0.34
C VAL A 107 -11.71 11.17 -0.32
N CYS A 108 -12.63 12.07 -0.70
CA CYS A 108 -12.35 13.33 -1.40
C CYS A 108 -12.45 14.55 -0.48
#